data_AF-A0A3D4N601-F1
#
_entry.id   AF-A0A3D4N601-F1
#
_cell.length_a   1.000
_cell.length_b   1.000
_cell.length_c   1.000
_cell.angle_alpha   90.00
_cell.angle_beta   90.00
_cell.angle_gamma   90.00
#
_symmetry.space_group_name_H-M   'P 1'
#
loop_
_entity.id
_entity.type
_entity.pdbx_description
1 polymer ?
#
loop_
_entity_poly.entity_id
_entity_poly.type
_entity_poly.pdbx_seq_one_letter_code
_entity_poly.pdbx_strand_id
1 'polypeptide(L)'
;IGVMAITRVYSVWVIGGAALVATTLSFLPKFGALIQTIPTPVIGGISMLLFGIIASSGLRNLVESGVNYQDKRNLTISSVILVIGIGGGMLAFPLGQGMQFQMGGVALATLVGIVLNLVIPKTIP
;
A
#
# COMPACT_ATOMS: atom_id res chain seq x y z
N ILE A 1 -9.72 3.25 4.72
CA ILE A 1 -10.38 3.76 3.49
C ILE A 1 -11.42 2.78 2.97
N GLY A 2 -11.10 1.49 2.82
CA GLY A 2 -12.05 0.46 2.33
C GLY A 2 -13.42 0.44 3.03
N VAL A 3 -13.45 0.32 4.37
CA VAL A 3 -14.73 0.30 5.12
C VAL A 3 -15.45 1.66 5.07
N MET A 4 -14.71 2.78 5.05
CA MET A 4 -15.30 4.12 4.93
C MET A 4 -15.97 4.33 3.56
N ALA A 5 -15.41 3.77 2.49
CA ALA A 5 -15.99 3.84 1.15
C ALA A 5 -17.34 3.09 1.05
N ILE A 6 -17.52 2.01 1.83
CA ILE A 6 -18.75 1.22 1.87
C ILE A 6 -19.77 1.83 2.84
N THR A 7 -19.34 2.14 4.07
CA THR A 7 -20.22 2.66 5.13
C THR A 7 -20.56 4.14 4.97
N ARG A 8 -19.80 4.89 4.15
CA ARG A 8 -19.90 6.35 3.96
C ARG A 8 -19.76 7.16 5.25
N VAL A 9 -19.18 6.58 6.30
CA VAL A 9 -18.90 7.27 7.56
C VAL A 9 -17.46 7.75 7.56
N TYR A 10 -17.28 9.06 7.43
CA TYR A 10 -15.96 9.74 7.44
C TYR A 10 -15.71 10.53 8.73
N SER A 11 -16.44 10.21 9.81
CA SER A 11 -16.35 10.92 11.08
C SER A 11 -15.06 10.58 11.85
N VAL A 12 -14.28 11.61 12.18
CA VAL A 12 -13.06 11.49 13.00
C VAL A 12 -13.36 10.92 14.39
N TRP A 13 -14.54 11.22 14.95
CA TRP A 13 -14.97 10.70 16.25
C TRP A 13 -15.12 9.19 16.27
N VAL A 14 -15.53 8.58 15.15
CA VAL A 14 -15.67 7.12 15.04
C VAL A 14 -14.28 6.46 15.03
N ILE A 15 -13.32 7.06 14.33
CA ILE A 15 -11.93 6.58 14.30
C ILE A 15 -11.29 6.75 15.68
N GLY A 16 -11.50 7.88 16.35
CA GLY A 16 -11.03 8.13 17.72
C GLY A 16 -11.63 7.14 18.73
N GLY A 17 -12.94 6.88 18.64
CA GLY A 17 -13.60 5.85 19.47
C GLY A 17 -13.04 4.45 19.22
N ALA A 18 -12.81 4.08 17.96
CA ALA A 18 -12.19 2.80 17.60
C ALA A 18 -10.76 2.68 18.17
N ALA A 19 -9.97 3.76 18.15
CA ALA A 19 -8.63 3.77 18.73
C ALA A 19 -8.65 3.59 20.26
N LEU A 20 -9.58 4.24 20.97
CA LEU A 20 -9.76 4.08 22.41
C LEU A 20 -10.14 2.63 22.77
N VAL A 21 -11.10 2.05 22.04
CA VAL A 21 -11.54 0.66 22.21
C VAL A 21 -10.38 -0.30 21.93
N ALA A 22 -9.67 -0.14 20.81
CA ALA A 22 -8.52 -0.97 20.47
C ALA A 22 -7.41 -0.92 21.53
N THR A 23 -7.11 0.29 22.03
CA THR A 23 -6.11 0.49 23.09
C THR A 23 -6.54 -0.20 24.39
N THR A 24 -7.80 -0.04 24.78
CA THR A 24 -8.34 -0.66 26.00
C THR A 24 -8.36 -2.19 25.89
N LEU A 25 -8.76 -2.73 24.75
CA LEU A 25 -8.76 -4.18 24.48
C LEU A 25 -7.35 -4.76 24.41
N SER A 26 -6.36 -3.99 23.97
CA SER A 26 -4.96 -4.42 23.94
C SER A 26 -4.38 -4.69 25.34
N PHE A 27 -4.92 -4.09 26.40
CA PHE A 27 -4.52 -4.37 27.78
C PHE A 27 -5.18 -5.62 28.38
N LEU A 28 -6.16 -6.22 27.68
CA LEU A 28 -6.87 -7.42 28.14
C LEU A 28 -6.22 -8.69 27.56
N PRO A 29 -5.42 -9.45 28.34
CA PRO A 29 -4.72 -10.63 27.84
C PRO A 29 -5.68 -11.75 27.38
N LYS A 30 -6.89 -11.80 27.96
CA LYS A 30 -7.95 -12.75 27.54
C LYS A 30 -8.38 -12.55 26.08
N PHE A 31 -8.41 -11.30 25.61
CA PHE A 31 -8.77 -10.99 24.24
C PHE A 31 -7.66 -11.42 23.25
N GLY A 32 -6.40 -11.22 23.64
CA GLY A 32 -5.25 -11.74 22.88
C GLY A 32 -5.26 -13.27 22.75
N ALA A 33 -5.59 -13.98 23.84
CA ALA A 33 -5.72 -15.44 23.80
C ALA A 33 -6.83 -15.91 22.84
N LEU A 34 -7.96 -15.21 22.81
CA LEU A 34 -9.05 -15.51 21.87
C LEU A 34 -8.60 -15.35 20.40
N ILE A 35 -7.86 -14.30 20.07
CA ILE A 35 -7.32 -14.10 18.72
C ILE A 35 -6.39 -15.26 18.32
N GLN A 36 -5.57 -15.76 19.25
CA GLN A 36 -4.67 -16.88 18.98
C GLN A 36 -5.40 -18.22 18.74
N THR A 37 -6.66 -18.35 19.17
CA THR A 37 -7.49 -19.52 18.84
C THR A 37 -7.96 -19.53 17.39
N ILE A 38 -7.85 -18.40 16.66
CA ILE A 38 -8.30 -18.30 15.27
C ILE A 38 -7.33 -19.08 14.36
N PRO A 39 -7.83 -20.02 13.53
CA PRO A 39 -6.99 -20.79 12.62
C PRO A 39 -6.20 -19.91 11.64
N THR A 40 -4.95 -20.28 11.37
CA THR A 40 -4.08 -19.59 10.42
C THR A 40 -4.68 -19.43 9.02
N PRO A 41 -5.47 -20.38 8.46
CA PRO A 41 -6.09 -20.19 7.14
C PRO A 41 -7.11 -19.03 7.10
N VAL A 42 -7.80 -18.76 8.21
CA VAL A 42 -8.79 -17.66 8.29
C VAL A 42 -8.08 -16.31 8.33
N ILE A 43 -7.03 -16.20 9.14
CA ILE A 43 -6.21 -14.98 9.23
C ILE A 43 -5.58 -14.66 7.87
N GLY A 44 -5.08 -15.68 7.17
CA GLY A 44 -4.57 -15.54 5.80
C GLY A 44 -5.63 -15.04 4.82
N GLY A 45 -6.83 -15.62 4.85
CA GLY A 45 -7.94 -15.22 3.98
C GLY A 45 -8.40 -13.76 4.20
N ILE A 46 -8.58 -13.36 5.46
CA ILE A 46 -8.95 -11.98 5.80
C ILE A 46 -7.84 -11.00 5.36
N SER A 47 -6.58 -11.35 5.61
CA SER A 47 -5.44 -10.50 5.21
C SER A 47 -5.38 -10.32 3.70
N MET A 48 -5.57 -11.38 2.93
CA MET A 48 -5.61 -11.33 1.46
C MET A 48 -6.73 -10.40 0.96
N LEU A 49 -7.94 -10.51 1.53
CA LEU A 49 -9.06 -9.64 1.19
C LEU A 49 -8.76 -8.17 1.53
N LEU A 50 -8.23 -7.88 2.72
CA LEU A 50 -7.90 -6.52 3.14
C LEU A 50 -6.83 -5.89 2.23
N PHE A 51 -5.75 -6.61 1.91
CA PHE A 51 -4.74 -6.13 0.97
C PHE A 51 -5.29 -5.95 -0.45
N GLY A 52 -6.18 -6.84 -0.91
CA GLY A 52 -6.86 -6.72 -2.20
C GLY A 52 -7.77 -5.47 -2.30
N ILE A 53 -8.46 -5.12 -1.20
CA ILE A 53 -9.27 -3.90 -1.12
C ILE A 53 -8.38 -2.65 -1.17
N ILE A 54 -7.22 -2.67 -0.52
CA ILE A 54 -6.25 -1.55 -0.57
C ILE A 54 -5.74 -1.36 -2.00
N ALA A 55 -5.32 -2.45 -2.68
CA ALA A 55 -4.86 -2.41 -4.07
C ALA A 55 -5.94 -1.88 -5.02
N SER A 56 -7.17 -2.40 -4.89
CA SER A 56 -8.32 -1.95 -5.68
C SER A 56 -8.65 -0.47 -5.44
N SER A 57 -8.53 0.00 -4.19
CA SER A 57 -8.73 1.42 -3.86
C SER A 57 -7.68 2.32 -4.49
N GLY A 58 -6.43 1.87 -4.63
CA GLY A 58 -5.38 2.60 -5.34
C GLY A 58 -5.66 2.72 -6.83
N LEU A 59 -6.08 1.62 -7.47
CA LEU A 59 -6.51 1.63 -8.88
C LEU A 59 -7.71 2.55 -9.10
N ARG A 60 -8.72 2.49 -8.23
CA ARG A 60 -9.88 3.37 -8.29
C ARG A 60 -9.47 4.85 -8.23
N ASN A 61 -8.59 5.22 -7.30
CA ASN A 61 -8.08 6.58 -7.18
C ASN A 61 -7.35 7.05 -8.46
N LEU A 62 -6.60 6.15 -9.10
CA LEU A 62 -5.89 6.44 -10.34
C LEU A 62 -6.86 6.73 -11.50
N VAL A 63 -7.96 5.98 -11.59
CA VAL A 63 -9.02 6.20 -12.58
C VAL A 63 -9.81 7.49 -12.26
N GLU A 64 -10.20 7.71 -11.00
CA GLU A 64 -10.93 8.90 -10.57
C GLU A 64 -10.12 10.20 -10.75
N SER A 65 -8.80 10.14 -10.63
CA SER A 65 -7.91 11.28 -10.89
C SER A 65 -7.79 11.66 -12.37
N GLY A 66 -8.33 10.85 -13.29
CA GLY A 66 -8.36 11.17 -14.72
C GLY A 66 -6.99 11.13 -15.40
N VAL A 67 -6.10 10.22 -15.01
CA VAL A 67 -4.78 10.08 -15.67
C VAL A 67 -4.96 9.72 -17.13
N ASN A 68 -4.47 10.58 -18.03
CA ASN A 68 -4.46 10.31 -19.45
C ASN A 68 -3.36 9.31 -19.80
N TYR A 69 -3.76 8.08 -20.13
CA TYR A 69 -2.88 7.00 -20.59
C TYR A 69 -2.56 7.03 -22.08
N GLN A 70 -3.18 7.94 -22.86
CA GLN A 70 -2.74 8.18 -24.25
C GLN A 70 -1.37 8.87 -24.28
N ASP A 71 -1.04 9.62 -23.23
CA ASP A 71 0.32 10.12 -23.05
C ASP A 71 1.27 8.96 -22.71
N LYS A 72 2.21 8.70 -23.62
CA LYS A 72 3.26 7.68 -23.49
C LYS A 72 4.02 7.84 -22.18
N ARG A 73 4.23 9.07 -21.70
CA ARG A 73 4.92 9.35 -20.44
C ARG A 73 4.21 8.72 -19.25
N ASN A 74 2.91 8.98 -19.09
CA ASN A 74 2.13 8.49 -17.97
C ASN A 74 1.99 6.96 -18.02
N LEU A 75 1.82 6.42 -19.23
CA LEU A 75 1.79 4.97 -19.45
C LEU A 75 3.11 4.32 -19.03
N THR A 76 4.26 4.82 -19.51
CA THR A 76 5.57 4.27 -19.15
C THR A 76 5.86 4.36 -17.66
N ILE A 77 5.58 5.49 -17.01
CA ILE A 77 5.81 5.66 -15.57
C ILE A 77 4.96 4.66 -14.78
N SER A 78 3.66 4.56 -15.08
CA SER A 78 2.75 3.64 -14.41
C SER A 78 3.16 2.18 -14.61
N SER A 79 3.54 1.79 -15.83
CA SER A 79 4.00 0.43 -16.14
C SER A 79 5.27 0.06 -15.37
N VAL A 80 6.27 0.95 -15.30
CA VAL A 80 7.52 0.67 -14.57
C VAL A 80 7.27 0.55 -13.07
N ILE A 81 6.44 1.42 -12.48
CA ILE A 81 6.07 1.35 -11.06
C ILE A 81 5.33 0.03 -10.77
N LEU A 82 4.42 -0.38 -11.65
CA LEU A 82 3.65 -1.62 -11.50
C LEU A 82 4.55 -2.86 -11.59
N VAL A 83 5.46 -2.90 -12.56
CA VAL A 83 6.40 -4.02 -12.76
C VAL A 83 7.35 -4.15 -11.57
N ILE A 84 7.92 -3.04 -11.08
CA ILE A 84 8.84 -3.08 -9.93
C ILE A 84 8.09 -3.41 -8.64
N GLY A 85 6.91 -2.83 -8.44
CA GLY A 85 6.11 -2.99 -7.24
C GLY A 85 5.51 -4.39 -7.08
N ILE A 86 4.89 -4.93 -8.13
CA ILE A 86 4.28 -6.28 -8.11
C ILE A 86 5.31 -7.37 -8.41
N GLY A 87 6.25 -7.11 -9.32
CA GLY A 87 7.26 -8.08 -9.75
C GLY A 87 8.35 -8.37 -8.72
N GLY A 88 8.29 -7.77 -7.54
CA GLY A 88 9.23 -8.06 -6.45
C GLY A 88 10.62 -7.48 -6.69
N GLY A 89 10.71 -6.32 -7.34
CA GLY A 89 11.98 -5.63 -7.51
C GLY A 89 12.65 -5.40 -6.16
N MET A 90 13.79 -6.04 -5.96
CA MET A 90 14.60 -5.89 -4.76
C MET A 90 15.99 -5.44 -5.19
N LEU A 91 16.32 -4.18 -4.89
CA LEU A 91 17.68 -3.69 -5.04
C LEU A 91 18.37 -3.85 -3.69
N ALA A 92 19.25 -4.85 -3.63
CA ALA A 92 20.22 -4.97 -2.55
C ALA A 92 21.50 -4.28 -3.02
N PHE A 93 21.79 -3.10 -2.48
CA PHE A 93 23.08 -2.46 -2.67
C PHE A 93 24.01 -2.90 -1.53
N PRO A 94 25.08 -3.68 -1.81
CA PRO A 94 26.13 -3.91 -0.84
C PRO A 94 26.97 -2.64 -0.74
N LEU A 95 26.61 -1.75 0.17
CA LEU A 95 27.51 -0.69 0.64
C LEU A 95 28.53 -1.38 1.56
N GLY A 96 29.83 -1.21 1.28
CA GLY A 96 30.93 -2.02 1.83
C GLY A 96 30.89 -2.31 3.34
N GLN A 97 31.52 -3.43 3.72
CA GLN A 97 31.78 -3.95 5.08
C GLN A 97 30.66 -3.71 6.11
N GLY A 98 29.49 -4.34 5.89
CA GLY A 98 28.54 -4.65 6.97
C GLY A 98 27.15 -4.02 6.87
N MET A 99 26.91 -3.09 5.93
CA MET A 99 25.58 -2.48 5.75
C MET A 99 24.95 -2.89 4.42
N GLN A 100 24.10 -3.91 4.46
CA GLN A 100 23.26 -4.26 3.30
C GLN A 100 22.04 -3.34 3.27
N PHE A 101 22.03 -2.38 2.35
CA PHE A 101 20.83 -1.56 2.13
C PHE A 101 19.92 -2.33 1.17
N GLN A 102 18.96 -3.05 1.75
CA GLN A 102 17.94 -3.78 1.01
C GLN A 102 16.70 -2.89 0.91
N MET A 103 16.44 -2.37 -0.28
CA MET A 103 15.20 -1.64 -0.56
C MET A 103 14.37 -2.45 -1.55
N GLY A 104 13.32 -3.07 -1.03
CA GLY A 104 12.46 -3.99 -1.78
C GLY A 104 11.02 -3.50 -1.90
N GLY A 105 10.36 -3.94 -2.98
CA GLY A 105 8.92 -3.82 -3.16
C GLY A 105 8.43 -2.38 -3.33
N VAL A 106 7.43 -1.99 -2.53
CA VAL A 106 6.69 -0.71 -2.66
C VAL A 106 7.62 0.50 -2.49
N ALA A 107 8.61 0.42 -1.60
CA ALA A 107 9.54 1.52 -1.36
C ALA A 107 10.40 1.81 -2.61
N LEU A 108 10.95 0.75 -3.22
CA LEU A 108 11.73 0.87 -4.45
C LEU A 108 10.87 1.36 -5.62
N ALA A 109 9.67 0.78 -5.80
CA ALA A 109 8.75 1.19 -6.85
C ALA A 109 8.37 2.68 -6.74
N THR A 110 8.18 3.17 -5.51
CA THR A 110 7.87 4.58 -5.25
C THR A 110 9.05 5.48 -5.59
N LEU A 111 10.27 5.12 -5.16
CA LEU A 111 11.47 5.89 -5.50
C LEU A 111 11.72 5.95 -7.00
N VAL A 112 11.66 4.80 -7.68
CA VAL A 112 11.83 4.75 -9.13
C VAL A 112 10.75 5.57 -9.81
N GLY A 113 9.50 5.50 -9.36
CA GLY A 113 8.40 6.31 -9.86
C GLY A 113 8.64 7.82 -9.71
N ILE A 114 9.12 8.27 -8.55
CA ILE A 114 9.46 9.67 -8.30
C ILE A 114 10.60 10.11 -9.23
N VAL A 115 11.67 9.31 -9.33
CA VAL A 115 12.82 9.59 -10.19
C VAL A 115 12.40 9.65 -11.66
N LEU A 116 11.63 8.69 -12.15
CA LEU A 116 11.13 8.69 -13.54
C LEU A 116 10.23 9.90 -13.81
N ASN A 117 9.37 10.26 -12.86
CA ASN A 117 8.51 11.43 -13.01
C ASN A 117 9.31 12.75 -13.03
N LEU A 118 10.47 12.81 -12.37
CA LEU A 118 11.37 13.97 -12.42
C LEU A 118 12.24 14.00 -13.68
N VAL A 119 12.77 12.84 -14.09
CA VAL A 119 13.70 12.71 -15.22
C VAL A 119 12.98 12.82 -16.55
N ILE A 120 11.75 12.33 -16.67
CA ILE A 120 10.98 12.42 -17.92
C ILE A 120 10.28 13.80 -17.95
N PRO A 121 10.77 14.77 -18.76
CA PRO A 121 10.20 16.12 -18.82
C PRO A 121 8.77 16.08 -19.38
N LYS A 122 7.94 17.05 -18.96
CA LYS A 122 6.51 17.19 -19.32
C LYS A 122 6.26 17.71 -20.75
N THR A 123 7.26 17.69 -21.61
CA THR A 123 7.22 18.43 -22.88
C THR A 123 7.58 17.46 -24.01
N ILE A 124 7.00 17.54 -25.20
CA ILE A 124 6.79 18.78 -25.97
C ILE A 124 5.74 18.51 -27.09
N PRO A 125 5.37 19.54 -27.88
CA PRO A 125 4.18 20.41 -27.82
C PRO A 125 2.85 19.77 -28.26
#